data_AF-A0A2V7L458-F1
#
_entry.id   AF-A0A2V7L458-F1
#
_cell.length_a   1.000
_cell.length_b   1.000
_cell.length_c   1.000
_cell.angle_alpha   90.00
_cell.angle_beta   90.00
_cell.angle_gamma   90.00
#
_symmetry.space_group_name_H-M   'P 1'
#
loop_
_entity.id
_entity.type
_entity.pdbx_description
1 polymer ?
#
loop_
_entity_poly.entity_id
_entity_poly.type
_entity_poly.pdbx_seq_one_letter_code
_entity_poly.pdbx_strand_id
1 'polypeptide(L)'
;ADGILTHKLPWVLVLLGVFITIAIELMGVQALPVAVGVYLPISTSSAMFAGGVVRWLIERRAQARQQSIAEVESGPGVLFASGLIAGGAICGIVLAAIAGVLGSADALAEQAPLFHALGGLARSNLLAFALFAGLGVVLYRIGLRRQ
;
A
#
# COMPACT_ATOMS: atom_id res chain seq x y z
N ALA A 1 -29.50 7.66 5.04
CA ALA A 1 -28.11 8.17 5.05
C ALA A 1 -27.92 8.97 6.34
N ASP A 2 -27.85 8.29 7.49
CA ASP A 2 -28.29 8.89 8.77
C ASP A 2 -27.27 8.79 9.92
N GLY A 3 -25.97 8.74 9.62
CA GLY A 3 -24.92 8.63 10.65
C GLY A 3 -24.10 9.90 10.86
N ILE A 4 -23.52 10.43 9.77
CA ILE A 4 -22.52 11.50 9.86
C ILE A 4 -23.13 12.91 9.81
N LEU A 5 -24.29 13.09 9.16
CA LEU A 5 -25.01 14.36 9.10
C LEU A 5 -25.90 14.62 10.34
N THR A 6 -26.19 13.59 11.14
CA THR A 6 -27.19 13.64 12.24
C THR A 6 -26.55 13.70 13.64
N HIS A 7 -25.21 13.81 13.75
CA HIS A 7 -24.47 13.82 15.03
C HIS A 7 -24.68 12.60 15.95
N LYS A 8 -25.33 11.53 15.46
CA LYS A 8 -25.57 10.28 16.20
C LYS A 8 -24.55 9.24 15.77
N LEU A 9 -23.29 9.45 16.15
CA LEU A 9 -22.32 8.37 16.05
C LEU A 9 -22.75 7.24 16.99
N PRO A 10 -22.80 5.98 16.53
CA PRO A 10 -23.13 4.83 17.36
C PRO A 10 -21.98 4.56 18.33
N TRP A 11 -21.95 5.30 19.45
CA TRP A 11 -20.92 5.25 20.50
C TRP A 11 -20.70 3.84 21.07
N VAL A 12 -21.76 3.01 21.07
CA VAL A 12 -21.67 1.60 21.45
C VAL A 12 -20.67 0.84 20.55
N LEU A 13 -20.69 1.08 19.24
CA LEU A 13 -19.77 0.43 18.29
C LEU A 13 -18.32 0.93 18.46
N VAL A 14 -18.14 2.22 18.78
CA VAL A 14 -16.82 2.80 19.05
C VAL A 14 -16.23 2.21 20.33
N LEU A 15 -16.99 2.21 21.43
CA LEU A 15 -16.56 1.64 22.71
C LEU A 15 -16.27 0.14 22.60
N LEU A 16 -17.09 -0.59 21.82
CA LEU A 16 -16.83 -2.00 21.52
C LEU A 16 -15.46 -2.18 20.84
N GLY A 17 -15.15 -1.36 19.83
CA GLY A 17 -13.84 -1.38 19.15
C GLY A 17 -12.66 -1.09 20.10
N VAL A 18 -12.84 -0.15 21.03
CA VAL A 18 -11.83 0.16 22.07
C VAL A 18 -11.62 -1.04 23.00
N PHE A 19 -12.69 -1.67 23.49
CA PHE A 19 -12.59 -2.85 24.35
C PHE A 19 -11.92 -4.03 23.64
N ILE A 20 -12.25 -4.27 22.38
CA ILE A 20 -11.62 -5.30 21.55
C ILE A 20 -10.12 -5.01 21.39
N THR A 21 -9.76 -3.76 21.10
CA THR A 21 -8.37 -3.32 20.94
C THR A 21 -7.58 -3.55 22.23
N ILE A 22 -8.12 -3.18 23.39
CA ILE A 22 -7.49 -3.41 24.70
C ILE A 22 -7.34 -4.91 24.96
N ALA A 23 -8.37 -5.72 24.70
CA ALA A 23 -8.30 -7.16 24.89
C ALA A 23 -7.20 -7.81 24.03
N ILE A 24 -7.05 -7.37 22.77
CA ILE A 24 -5.98 -7.84 21.86
C ILE A 24 -4.61 -7.39 22.37
N GLU A 25 -4.47 -6.14 22.81
CA GLU A 25 -3.22 -5.61 23.34
C GLU A 25 -2.79 -6.36 24.62
N LEU A 26 -3.75 -6.74 25.47
CA LEU A 26 -3.50 -7.58 26.66
C LEU A 26 -3.06 -9.01 26.31
N MET A 27 -3.42 -9.52 25.12
CA MET A 27 -2.92 -10.80 24.61
C MET A 27 -1.47 -10.71 24.08
N GLY A 28 -0.85 -9.52 24.13
CA GLY A 28 0.51 -9.28 23.63
C GLY A 28 0.58 -9.19 22.10
N VAL A 29 -0.55 -9.06 21.41
CA VAL A 29 -0.63 -8.87 19.97
C VAL A 29 -0.89 -7.39 19.69
N GLN A 30 -0.16 -6.82 18.74
CA GLN A 30 -0.43 -5.44 18.32
C GLN A 30 -1.81 -5.36 17.65
N ALA A 31 -2.71 -4.54 18.20
CA ALA A 31 -4.08 -4.44 17.69
C ALA A 31 -4.18 -3.82 16.28
N LEU A 32 -3.21 -2.98 15.89
CA LEU A 32 -3.18 -2.28 14.60
C LEU A 32 -3.17 -3.23 13.38
N PRO A 33 -2.22 -4.18 13.26
CA PRO A 33 -2.24 -5.19 12.19
C PRO A 33 -3.54 -6.01 12.14
N VAL A 34 -4.11 -6.34 13.31
CA VAL A 34 -5.34 -7.14 13.41
C VAL A 34 -6.53 -6.35 12.87
N ALA A 35 -6.71 -5.10 13.29
CA ALA A 35 -7.79 -4.24 12.83
C ALA A 35 -7.73 -4.01 11.31
N VAL A 36 -6.53 -3.76 10.78
CA VAL A 36 -6.32 -3.59 9.33
C VAL A 36 -6.60 -4.89 8.58
N GLY A 37 -6.17 -6.04 9.10
CA GLY A 37 -6.36 -7.34 8.48
C GLY A 37 -7.82 -7.78 8.38
N VAL A 38 -8.65 -7.45 9.38
CA VAL A 38 -10.09 -7.77 9.39
C VAL A 38 -10.87 -6.90 8.40
N TYR A 39 -10.40 -5.68 8.13
CA TYR A 39 -11.07 -4.74 7.24
C TYR A 39 -10.70 -4.92 5.76
N LEU A 40 -9.50 -5.42 5.45
CA LEU A 40 -9.00 -5.46 4.08
C LEU A 40 -9.36 -6.76 3.34
N PRO A 41 -9.67 -6.68 2.02
CA PRO A 41 -9.81 -7.86 1.18
C PRO A 41 -8.54 -8.70 1.17
N ILE A 42 -8.68 -10.03 1.05
CA ILE A 42 -7.56 -10.98 1.04
C ILE A 42 -6.51 -10.66 -0.04
N SER A 43 -6.94 -10.08 -1.17
CA SER A 43 -6.06 -9.62 -2.25
C SER A 43 -5.15 -8.47 -1.85
N THR A 44 -5.61 -7.55 -1.00
CA THR A 44 -4.82 -6.40 -0.54
C THR A 44 -3.91 -6.84 0.61
N SER A 45 -4.43 -7.67 1.52
CA SER A 45 -3.68 -8.23 2.64
C SER A 45 -2.50 -9.10 2.17
N SER A 46 -2.68 -9.90 1.11
CA SER A 46 -1.59 -10.73 0.55
C SER A 46 -0.49 -9.89 -0.09
N ALA A 47 -0.83 -8.78 -0.76
CA ALA A 47 0.15 -7.84 -1.30
C ALA A 47 0.95 -7.14 -0.19
N MET A 48 0.29 -6.71 0.88
CA MET A 48 0.96 -6.16 2.06
C MET A 48 1.89 -7.19 2.71
N PHE A 49 1.43 -8.43 2.86
CA PHE A 49 2.23 -9.54 3.38
C PHE A 49 3.48 -9.78 2.55
N ALA A 50 3.37 -9.81 1.21
CA ALA A 50 4.52 -9.97 0.32
C ALA A 50 5.54 -8.84 0.49
N GLY A 51 5.11 -7.59 0.69
CA GLY A 51 5.99 -6.48 1.04
C GLY A 51 6.73 -6.71 2.37
N GLY A 52 6.03 -7.23 3.38
CA GLY A 52 6.62 -7.64 4.66
C GLY A 52 7.68 -8.75 4.51
N VAL A 53 7.44 -9.74 3.64
CA VAL A 53 8.41 -10.79 3.32
C VAL A 53 9.67 -10.20 2.68
N VAL A 54 9.53 -9.25 1.75
CA VAL A 54 10.69 -8.56 1.14
C VAL A 54 11.50 -7.82 2.20
N ARG A 55 10.83 -7.07 3.11
CA ARG A 55 11.52 -6.38 4.22
C ARG A 55 12.24 -7.38 5.12
N TRP A 56 11.60 -8.48 5.49
CA TRP A 56 12.22 -9.53 6.31
C TRP A 56 13.45 -10.14 5.64
N LEU A 57 13.43 -10.36 4.32
CA LEU A 57 14.58 -10.86 3.55
C LEU A 57 15.74 -9.84 3.50
N ILE A 58 15.44 -8.55 3.40
CA ILE A 58 16.44 -7.48 3.45
C ILE A 58 17.10 -7.45 4.84
N GLU A 59 16.28 -7.41 5.89
CA GLU A 59 16.72 -7.38 7.29
C GLU A 59 17.63 -8.57 7.61
N ARG A 60 17.21 -9.79 7.25
CA ARG A 60 17.99 -11.01 7.46
C ARG A 60 19.36 -10.95 6.77
N ARG A 61 19.44 -10.33 5.59
CA ARG A 61 20.70 -10.21 4.84
C ARG A 61 21.58 -9.06 5.32
N ALA A 62 20.98 -7.98 5.84
CA ALA A 62 21.67 -6.88 6.49
C ALA A 62 22.34 -7.32 7.79
N GLN A 63 21.64 -8.12 8.60
CA GLN A 63 22.18 -8.76 9.81
C GLN A 63 23.40 -9.64 9.50
N ALA A 64 23.32 -10.46 8.45
CA ALA A 64 24.46 -11.29 8.00
C ALA A 64 25.67 -10.46 7.53
N ARG A 65 25.46 -9.18 7.21
CA ARG A 65 26.48 -8.22 6.75
C ARG A 65 26.96 -7.27 7.84
N GLN A 66 26.56 -7.49 9.11
CA GLN A 66 26.81 -6.61 10.25
C GLN A 66 26.40 -5.15 10.02
N GLN A 67 25.36 -4.93 9.22
CA GLN A 67 24.79 -3.60 9.01
C GLN A 67 23.83 -3.26 10.15
N SER A 68 23.83 -2.00 10.58
CA SER A 68 22.92 -1.53 11.62
C SER A 68 21.48 -1.49 11.10
N ILE A 69 20.50 -1.84 11.94
CA ILE A 69 19.06 -1.66 11.65
C ILE A 69 18.77 -0.22 11.22
N ALA A 70 19.41 0.76 11.88
CA ALA A 70 19.21 2.18 11.57
C ALA A 70 19.62 2.53 10.13
N GLU A 71 20.60 1.82 9.59
CA GLU A 71 21.10 1.98 8.22
C GLU A 71 20.15 1.36 7.19
N VAL A 72 19.43 0.30 7.57
CA VAL A 72 18.36 -0.30 6.77
C VAL A 72 17.12 0.60 6.75
N GLU A 73 16.75 1.19 7.89
CA GLU A 73 15.59 2.08 8.01
C GLU A 73 15.77 3.42 7.30
N SER A 74 17.00 3.94 7.26
CA SER A 74 17.36 5.13 6.47
C SER A 74 17.85 4.77 5.06
N GLY A 75 17.74 3.49 4.70
CA GLY A 75 18.36 2.93 3.51
C GLY A 75 17.68 3.36 2.22
N PRO A 76 18.38 3.18 1.08
CA PRO A 76 17.86 3.53 -0.25
C PRO A 76 16.55 2.80 -0.62
N GLY A 77 16.26 1.64 0.00
CA GLY A 77 14.99 0.93 -0.17
C GLY A 77 13.79 1.69 0.37
N VAL A 78 13.92 2.35 1.54
CA VAL A 78 12.84 3.15 2.13
C VAL A 78 12.60 4.43 1.33
N LEU A 79 13.67 5.10 0.89
CA LEU A 79 13.56 6.28 0.00
C LEU A 79 12.91 5.93 -1.35
N PHE A 80 13.25 4.77 -1.93
CA PHE A 80 12.64 4.32 -3.17
C PHE A 80 11.15 4.03 -2.99
N ALA A 81 10.77 3.35 -1.91
CA ALA A 81 9.37 3.06 -1.60
C ALA A 81 8.56 4.34 -1.36
N SER A 82 9.09 5.30 -0.58
CA SER A 82 8.41 6.58 -0.36
C SER A 82 8.29 7.41 -1.64
N GLY A 83 9.31 7.39 -2.49
CA GLY A 83 9.29 8.01 -3.82
C GLY A 83 8.23 7.39 -4.74
N LEU A 84 8.06 6.07 -4.74
CA LEU A 84 7.00 5.40 -5.49
C LEU A 84 5.60 5.77 -4.98
N ILE A 85 5.41 5.85 -3.66
CA ILE A 85 4.14 6.27 -3.05
C ILE A 85 3.82 7.73 -3.42
N ALA A 86 4.79 8.62 -3.26
CA ALA A 86 4.63 10.04 -3.57
C ALA A 86 4.39 10.27 -5.07
N GLY A 87 5.14 9.60 -5.94
CA GLY A 87 4.95 9.66 -7.40
C GLY A 87 3.56 9.16 -7.81
N GLY A 88 3.11 8.03 -7.25
CA GLY A 88 1.77 7.50 -7.48
C GLY A 88 0.67 8.47 -7.06
N ALA A 89 0.82 9.13 -5.91
CA ALA A 89 -0.13 10.12 -5.42
C ALA A 89 -0.19 11.36 -6.34
N ILE A 90 0.98 11.89 -6.74
CA ILE A 90 1.04 13.05 -7.65
C ILE A 90 0.42 12.71 -9.00
N CYS A 91 0.76 11.57 -9.60
CA CYS A 91 0.13 11.11 -10.85
C CYS A 91 -1.39 10.96 -10.69
N GLY A 92 -1.86 10.41 -9.57
CA GLY A 92 -3.29 10.28 -9.28
C GLY A 92 -4.00 11.62 -9.19
N ILE A 93 -3.40 12.62 -8.53
CA ILE A 93 -3.97 13.98 -8.45
C ILE A 93 -4.02 14.63 -9.83
N VAL A 94 -2.95 14.52 -10.61
CA VAL A 94 -2.92 15.06 -11.99
C VAL A 94 -4.00 14.41 -12.84
N LEU A 95 -4.12 13.08 -12.81
CA LEU A 95 -5.17 12.37 -13.55
C LEU A 95 -6.57 12.77 -13.11
N ALA A 96 -6.81 12.91 -11.80
CA ALA A 96 -8.10 13.34 -11.26
C ALA A 96 -8.45 14.78 -11.68
N ALA A 97 -7.47 15.69 -11.71
CA ALA A 97 -7.68 17.07 -12.15
C ALA A 97 -8.06 17.13 -13.64
N ILE A 98 -7.33 16.40 -14.49
CA ILE A 98 -7.65 16.33 -15.92
C ILE A 98 -9.03 15.69 -16.12
N ALA A 99 -9.38 14.64 -15.36
CA ALA A 99 -10.68 13.96 -15.43
C ALA A 99 -11.83 14.90 -15.04
N GLY A 100 -11.62 15.73 -14.03
CA GLY A 100 -12.58 16.73 -13.57
C GLY A 100 -12.84 17.82 -14.62
N VAL A 101 -11.80 18.25 -15.35
CA VAL A 101 -11.94 19.25 -16.44
C VAL A 101 -12.63 18.67 -17.68
N LEU A 102 -12.36 17.40 -18.00
CA LEU A 102 -13.00 16.69 -19.12
C LEU A 102 -14.43 16.20 -18.81
N GLY A 103 -14.91 16.39 -17.58
CA GLY A 103 -16.27 16.04 -17.15
C GLY A 103 -16.49 14.56 -16.83
N SER A 104 -15.58 13.67 -17.24
CA SER A 104 -15.61 12.25 -16.84
C SER A 104 -14.23 11.59 -17.00
N ALA A 105 -13.99 10.54 -16.19
CA ALA A 105 -12.84 9.67 -16.35
C ALA A 105 -12.90 8.87 -17.67
N ASP A 106 -14.10 8.60 -18.17
CA ASP A 106 -14.31 7.87 -19.42
C ASP A 106 -13.92 8.71 -20.66
N ALA A 107 -14.14 10.03 -20.63
CA ALA A 107 -13.70 10.94 -21.70
C ALA A 107 -12.17 11.02 -21.83
N LEU A 108 -11.43 10.83 -20.73
CA LEU A 108 -9.97 10.71 -20.78
C LEU A 108 -9.50 9.41 -21.43
N ALA A 109 -10.18 8.31 -21.13
CA ALA A 109 -9.85 7.00 -21.66
C ALA A 109 -10.10 6.93 -23.19
N GLU A 110 -11.10 7.66 -23.70
CA GLU A 110 -11.39 7.75 -25.13
C GLU A 110 -10.42 8.68 -25.89
N GLN A 111 -10.03 9.82 -25.32
CA GLN A 111 -9.17 10.79 -26.02
C GLN A 111 -7.69 10.40 -26.03
N ALA A 112 -7.28 9.52 -25.13
CA ALA A 112 -5.90 9.05 -25.05
C ALA A 112 -5.81 7.58 -25.50
N PRO A 113 -5.43 7.29 -26.76
CA PRO A 113 -5.35 5.92 -27.29
C PRO A 113 -4.37 5.03 -26.50
N LEU A 114 -3.42 5.66 -25.80
CA LEU A 114 -2.52 5.01 -24.86
C LEU A 114 -3.26 4.38 -23.67
N PHE A 115 -4.29 5.04 -23.12
CA PHE A 115 -5.06 4.52 -21.97
C PHE A 115 -5.98 3.38 -22.36
N HIS A 116 -6.55 3.39 -23.57
CA HIS A 116 -7.32 2.27 -24.07
C HIS A 116 -6.43 1.03 -24.32
N ALA A 117 -5.26 1.21 -24.94
CA ALA A 117 -4.29 0.14 -25.14
C ALA A 117 -3.72 -0.39 -23.81
N LEU A 118 -3.36 0.50 -22.87
CA LEU A 118 -2.86 0.12 -21.55
C LEU A 118 -3.95 -0.43 -20.63
N GLY A 119 -5.21 -0.02 -20.78
CA GLY A 119 -6.33 -0.49 -19.97
C GLY A 119 -6.62 -1.98 -20.13
N GLY A 120 -6.48 -2.49 -21.37
CA GLY A 120 -6.54 -3.94 -21.64
C GLY A 120 -5.41 -4.72 -20.98
N LEU A 121 -4.17 -4.18 -21.01
CA LEU A 121 -3.02 -4.77 -20.33
C LEU A 121 -3.13 -4.69 -18.80
N ALA A 122 -3.63 -3.57 -18.28
CA ALA A 122 -3.83 -3.33 -16.84
C ALA A 122 -4.86 -4.27 -16.22
N ARG A 123 -5.84 -4.73 -17.01
CA ARG A 123 -6.83 -5.72 -16.57
C ARG A 123 -6.28 -7.14 -16.48
N SER A 124 -5.10 -7.41 -17.06
CA SER A 124 -4.55 -8.76 -17.07
C SER A 124 -3.89 -9.11 -15.73
N ASN A 125 -4.41 -10.14 -15.06
CA ASN A 125 -3.91 -10.61 -13.76
C ASN A 125 -2.43 -11.02 -13.82
N LEU A 126 -1.99 -11.59 -14.95
CA LEU A 126 -0.60 -12.01 -15.17
C LEU A 126 0.35 -10.82 -15.19
N LEU A 127 0.00 -9.73 -15.88
CA LEU A 127 0.83 -8.53 -15.95
C LEU A 127 0.87 -7.82 -14.61
N ALA A 128 -0.27 -7.72 -13.91
CA ALA A 128 -0.31 -7.16 -12.56
C ALA A 128 0.61 -7.93 -11.61
N PHE A 129 0.58 -9.26 -11.66
CA PHE A 129 1.48 -10.12 -10.88
C PHE A 129 2.94 -9.95 -11.29
N ALA A 130 3.24 -9.90 -12.59
CA ALA A 130 4.59 -9.72 -13.10
C ALA A 130 5.18 -8.35 -12.72
N LEU A 131 4.39 -7.28 -12.80
CA LEU A 131 4.80 -5.94 -12.35
C LEU A 131 5.01 -5.90 -10.84
N PHE A 132 4.10 -6.50 -10.06
CA PHE A 132 4.24 -6.58 -8.61
C PHE A 132 5.52 -7.34 -8.21
N ALA A 133 5.75 -8.51 -8.81
CA ALA A 133 6.96 -9.29 -8.58
C ALA A 133 8.22 -8.52 -9.04
N GLY A 134 8.16 -7.85 -10.19
CA GLY A 134 9.23 -7.01 -10.72
C GLY A 134 9.60 -5.88 -9.76
N LEU A 135 8.60 -5.14 -9.25
CA LEU A 135 8.79 -4.10 -8.24
C LEU A 135 9.35 -4.66 -6.93
N GLY A 136 8.87 -5.82 -6.48
CA GLY A 136 9.41 -6.51 -5.31
C GLY A 136 10.89 -6.88 -5.47
N VAL A 137 11.29 -7.39 -6.63
CA VAL A 137 12.69 -7.70 -6.96
C VAL A 137 13.54 -6.44 -7.04
N VAL A 138 13.04 -5.37 -7.65
CA VAL A 138 13.74 -4.09 -7.73
C VAL A 138 13.94 -3.51 -6.32
N LEU A 139 12.90 -3.51 -5.49
CA LEU A 139 12.97 -3.06 -4.10
C LEU A 139 13.99 -3.89 -3.30
N TYR A 140 13.98 -5.22 -3.44
CA TYR A 140 14.95 -6.10 -2.81
C TYR A 140 16.38 -5.79 -3.26
N ARG A 141 16.60 -5.55 -4.56
CA ARG A 141 17.92 -5.19 -5.09
C ARG A 141 18.38 -3.83 -4.58
N ILE A 142 17.51 -2.82 -4.57
CA ILE A 142 17.82 -1.46 -4.10
C ILE A 142 18.05 -1.45 -2.60
N GLY A 143 17.23 -2.14 -1.82
CA GLY A 143 17.37 -2.25 -0.36
C GLY A 143 18.65 -2.95 0.09
N LEU A 144 19.32 -3.69 -0.81
CA LEU A 144 20.61 -4.33 -0.55
C LEU A 144 21.81 -3.60 -1.13
N ARG A 145 21.59 -2.51 -1.88
CA ARG A 145 22.68 -1.65 -2.33
C ARG A 145 23.20 -0.90 -1.11
N ARG A 146 24.49 -1.10 -0.82
CA ARG A 146 25.21 -0.30 0.16
C ARG A 146 25.39 1.11 -0.43
N GLN A 147 25.09 2.12 0.38
CA GLN A 147 25.71 3.43 0.21
C GLN A 147 27.16 3.35 0.68
#